data_AF-A0A965U577-F1
#
_entry.id   AF-A0A965U577-F1
#
_cell.length_a   1.000
_cell.length_b   1.000
_cell.length_c   1.000
_cell.angle_alpha   90.00
_cell.angle_beta   90.00
_cell.angle_gamma   90.00
#
_symmetry.space_group_name_H-M   'P 1'
#
loop_
_entity.id
_entity.type
_entity.pdbx_description
1 polymer ?
#
loop_
_entity_poly.entity_id
_entity_poly.type
_entity_poly.pdbx_seq_one_letter_code
_entity_poly.pdbx_strand_id
1 'polypeptide(L)'
;MEKSRKAANASLALAAAPKKKTSGKIILTLILVLLVVGLLAGVTVCYLFDYLSLRTGIVSFFINQDEQYRTRLAELDQREVDLSQREAALDETAAKQEQTDKKQQREQERLETFKAELDTKEKDLNTRITAFDNGVAEYDKVVQTVAAMDAKSAAAMLETLWPVEDTAKLLNAMIPKKAAAILEKMTTAGAKTITEKMILLSQ
;
A
#
# COMPACT_ATOMS: atom_id res chain seq x y z
N MET A 1 -40.54 112.65 -69.82
CA MET A 1 -39.78 112.48 -71.07
C MET A 1 -38.61 111.57 -70.72
N GLU A 2 -38.31 110.43 -71.33
CA GLU A 2 -38.52 109.92 -72.68
C GLU A 2 -38.13 108.43 -72.59
N LYS A 3 -39.08 107.49 -72.68
CA LYS A 3 -39.19 106.54 -73.80
C LYS A 3 -37.89 106.24 -74.56
N SER A 4 -37.37 105.02 -74.42
CA SER A 4 -36.93 104.22 -75.58
C SER A 4 -37.01 102.72 -75.22
N ARG A 5 -38.09 102.04 -75.63
CA ARG A 5 -38.12 101.01 -76.72
C ARG A 5 -37.33 99.75 -76.32
N LYS A 6 -37.92 98.66 -75.80
CA LYS A 6 -38.91 97.72 -76.40
C LYS A 6 -38.53 97.24 -77.81
N ALA A 7 -38.07 96.00 -77.91
CA ALA A 7 -38.44 94.95 -78.88
C ALA A 7 -37.30 93.90 -78.89
N ALA A 8 -37.54 92.66 -78.40
CA ALA A 8 -38.14 91.56 -79.17
C ALA A 8 -37.10 90.94 -80.13
N ASN A 9 -36.99 89.63 -80.36
CA ASN A 9 -37.69 88.42 -79.96
C ASN A 9 -36.90 87.26 -80.62
N ALA A 10 -37.39 86.04 -80.44
CA ALA A 10 -37.21 84.89 -81.33
C ALA A 10 -35.97 84.04 -81.05
N SER A 11 -36.11 83.00 -80.20
CA SER A 11 -36.57 81.66 -80.61
C SER A 11 -35.55 80.90 -81.45
N LEU A 12 -34.93 79.90 -80.86
CA LEU A 12 -34.45 78.73 -81.58
C LEU A 12 -34.51 77.53 -80.63
N ALA A 13 -35.63 76.84 -80.75
CA ALA A 13 -35.77 75.46 -80.34
C ALA A 13 -34.88 74.55 -81.22
N LEU A 14 -34.64 73.34 -80.69
CA LEU A 14 -34.09 72.13 -81.31
C LEU A 14 -32.56 71.99 -81.36
N ALA A 15 -32.03 71.16 -80.45
CA ALA A 15 -31.39 69.91 -80.86
C ALA A 15 -31.41 68.91 -79.68
N ALA A 16 -32.05 67.77 -79.91
CA ALA A 16 -32.19 66.68 -78.95
C ALA A 16 -30.82 66.09 -78.58
N ALA A 17 -30.58 65.89 -77.28
CA ALA A 17 -29.40 65.19 -76.78
C ALA A 17 -29.38 63.73 -77.28
N PRO A 18 -28.28 63.22 -77.86
CA PRO A 18 -28.20 61.81 -78.22
C PRO A 18 -28.08 61.00 -76.94
N LYS A 19 -29.14 60.29 -76.56
CA LYS A 19 -29.10 59.24 -75.54
C LYS A 19 -28.16 58.12 -76.02
N LYS A 20 -26.89 58.18 -75.61
CA LYS A 20 -25.97 57.05 -75.74
C LYS A 20 -26.49 55.92 -74.85
N LYS A 21 -26.99 54.87 -75.49
CA LYS A 21 -27.43 53.61 -74.89
C LYS A 21 -26.22 52.91 -74.27
N THR A 22 -25.82 53.30 -73.06
CA THR A 22 -24.86 52.54 -72.26
C THR A 22 -25.50 51.20 -71.96
N SER A 23 -24.90 50.14 -72.50
CA SER A 23 -25.37 48.78 -72.33
C SER A 23 -25.47 48.49 -70.83
N GLY A 24 -26.64 48.02 -70.36
CA GLY A 24 -26.87 47.73 -68.93
C GLY A 24 -25.82 46.81 -68.31
N LYS A 25 -25.04 46.09 -69.13
CA LYS A 25 -23.86 45.32 -68.75
C LYS A 25 -22.76 46.16 -68.09
N ILE A 26 -22.54 47.41 -68.51
CA ILE A 26 -21.49 48.29 -67.96
C ILE A 26 -21.90 48.84 -66.58
N ILE A 27 -23.17 49.19 -66.41
CA ILE A 27 -23.70 49.65 -65.12
C ILE A 27 -23.69 48.49 -64.12
N LEU A 28 -24.06 47.28 -64.57
CA LEU A 28 -24.04 46.08 -63.74
C LEU A 28 -22.61 45.71 -63.32
N THR A 29 -21.62 45.79 -64.21
CA THR A 29 -20.22 45.54 -63.83
C THR A 29 -19.67 46.60 -62.89
N LEU A 30 -20.04 47.87 -63.03
CA LEU A 30 -19.62 48.92 -62.09
C LEU A 30 -20.18 48.71 -60.68
N ILE A 31 -21.46 48.33 -60.56
CA ILE A 31 -22.09 47.98 -59.29
C ILE A 31 -21.43 46.74 -58.68
N LEU A 32 -21.16 45.71 -59.49
CA LEU A 32 -20.50 44.50 -59.03
C LEU A 32 -19.07 44.78 -58.53
N VAL A 33 -18.31 45.61 -59.25
CA VAL A 33 -16.96 46.02 -58.82
C VAL A 33 -17.03 46.81 -57.53
N LEU A 34 -17.99 47.74 -57.37
CA LEU A 34 -18.13 48.53 -56.16
C LEU A 34 -18.55 47.66 -54.95
N LEU A 35 -19.39 46.66 -55.17
CA LEU A 35 -19.79 45.68 -54.16
C LEU A 35 -18.61 44.78 -53.76
N VAL A 36 -17.82 44.33 -54.74
CA VAL A 36 -16.60 43.54 -54.48
C VAL A 36 -15.55 44.39 -53.74
N VAL A 37 -15.35 45.65 -54.10
CA VAL A 37 -14.43 46.55 -53.39
C VAL A 37 -14.95 46.85 -51.98
N GLY A 38 -16.25 47.03 -51.79
CA GLY A 38 -16.86 47.20 -50.47
C GLY A 38 -16.71 45.95 -49.59
N LEU A 39 -16.89 44.75 -50.16
CA LEU A 39 -16.65 43.48 -49.47
C LEU A 39 -15.18 43.31 -49.12
N LEU A 40 -14.26 43.58 -50.06
CA LEU A 40 -12.83 43.50 -49.80
C LEU A 40 -12.42 44.49 -48.71
N ALA A 41 -12.87 45.75 -48.77
CA ALA A 41 -12.60 46.74 -47.73
C ALA A 41 -13.17 46.31 -46.37
N GLY A 42 -14.40 45.80 -46.33
CA GLY A 42 -15.01 45.26 -45.11
C GLY A 42 -14.25 44.08 -44.52
N VAL A 43 -13.82 43.13 -45.36
CA VAL A 43 -12.97 42.00 -44.95
C VAL A 43 -11.62 42.50 -44.45
N THR A 44 -11.03 43.50 -45.11
CA THR A 44 -9.74 44.08 -44.71
C THR A 44 -9.84 44.79 -43.36
N VAL A 45 -10.93 45.52 -43.09
CA VAL A 45 -11.20 46.16 -41.79
C VAL A 45 -11.43 45.11 -40.71
N CYS A 46 -12.21 44.05 -40.98
CA CYS A 46 -12.40 42.95 -40.03
C CYS A 46 -11.07 42.25 -39.71
N TYR A 47 -10.22 41.99 -40.71
CA TYR A 47 -8.90 41.40 -40.50
C TYR A 47 -7.96 42.32 -39.74
N LEU A 48 -7.97 43.64 -40.02
CA LEU A 48 -7.21 44.62 -39.25
C LEU A 48 -7.70 44.68 -37.79
N PHE A 49 -9.00 44.57 -37.56
CA PHE A 49 -9.58 44.59 -36.21
C PHE A 49 -9.23 43.34 -35.38
N ASP A 50 -9.14 42.17 -36.02
CA ASP A 50 -8.64 40.93 -35.41
C ASP A 50 -7.11 40.99 -35.20
N TYR A 51 -6.35 41.54 -36.16
CA TYR A 51 -4.89 41.64 -36.09
C TYR A 51 -4.41 42.66 -35.05
N LEU A 52 -5.14 43.75 -34.85
CA LEU A 52 -4.84 44.77 -33.83
C LEU A 52 -5.17 44.34 -32.40
N SER A 53 -5.57 43.08 -32.14
CA SER A 53 -5.83 42.56 -30.79
C SER A 53 -6.78 43.43 -29.94
N LEU A 54 -7.61 44.27 -30.59
CA LEU A 54 -8.62 45.05 -29.88
C LEU A 54 -9.67 44.11 -29.29
N ARG A 55 -9.90 42.94 -29.88
CA ARG A 55 -10.82 41.94 -29.33
C ARG A 55 -10.31 41.34 -28.02
N THR A 56 -9.03 41.00 -27.91
CA THR A 56 -8.41 40.52 -26.66
C THR A 56 -8.20 41.64 -25.65
N GLY A 57 -7.86 42.85 -26.09
CA GLY A 57 -7.74 44.05 -25.26
C GLY A 57 -9.07 44.54 -24.69
N ILE A 58 -10.15 44.55 -25.48
CA ILE A 58 -11.48 44.97 -25.04
C ILE A 58 -12.13 43.89 -24.18
N VAL A 59 -11.98 42.60 -24.52
CA VAL A 59 -12.47 41.50 -23.68
C VAL A 59 -11.71 41.45 -22.35
N SER A 60 -10.38 41.65 -22.34
CA SER A 60 -9.63 41.76 -21.08
C SER A 60 -9.93 43.05 -20.29
N PHE A 61 -10.29 44.16 -20.95
CA PHE A 61 -10.70 45.40 -20.31
C PHE A 61 -12.11 45.30 -19.69
N PHE A 62 -13.07 44.67 -20.36
CA PHE A 62 -14.41 44.38 -19.83
C PHE A 62 -14.40 43.29 -18.75
N ILE A 63 -13.56 42.24 -18.89
CA ILE A 63 -13.38 41.20 -17.86
C ILE A 63 -12.68 41.75 -16.61
N ASN A 64 -11.76 42.72 -16.75
CA ASN A 64 -11.11 43.34 -15.59
C ASN A 64 -11.94 44.42 -14.88
N GLN A 65 -12.94 45.02 -15.56
CA GLN A 65 -13.83 46.01 -14.95
C GLN A 65 -15.03 45.40 -14.21
N ASP A 66 -15.43 44.17 -14.55
CA ASP A 66 -16.51 43.50 -13.84
C ASP A 66 -15.96 42.84 -12.57
N GLU A 67 -16.18 43.50 -11.44
CA GLU A 67 -15.79 43.04 -10.10
C GLU A 67 -16.26 41.59 -9.86
N GLN A 68 -17.42 41.20 -10.41
CA GLN A 68 -17.96 39.85 -10.30
C GLN A 68 -17.10 38.78 -10.97
N TYR A 69 -16.48 39.09 -12.12
CA TYR A 69 -15.60 38.14 -12.81
C TYR A 69 -14.28 37.97 -12.06
N ARG A 70 -13.71 39.05 -11.51
CA ARG A 70 -12.51 38.98 -10.67
C ARG A 70 -12.76 38.18 -9.38
N THR A 71 -13.92 38.36 -8.75
CA THR A 71 -14.30 37.57 -7.58
C THR A 71 -14.45 36.09 -7.93
N ARG A 72 -15.07 35.74 -9.07
CA ARG A 72 -15.18 34.34 -9.52
C ARG A 72 -13.84 33.70 -9.85
N LEU A 73 -12.93 34.42 -10.51
CA LEU A 73 -11.57 33.93 -10.78
C LEU A 73 -10.81 33.68 -9.47
N ALA A 74 -10.86 34.63 -8.53
CA ALA A 74 -10.26 34.45 -7.21
C ALA A 74 -10.89 33.29 -6.41
N GLU A 75 -12.21 33.09 -6.52
CA GLU A 75 -12.91 31.97 -5.89
C GLU A 75 -12.49 30.62 -6.50
N LEU A 76 -12.31 30.56 -7.83
CA LEU A 76 -11.83 29.35 -8.51
C LEU A 76 -10.39 29.03 -8.13
N ASP A 77 -9.49 30.03 -8.12
CA ASP A 77 -8.12 29.87 -7.66
C ASP A 77 -8.08 29.37 -6.21
N GLN A 78 -8.94 29.93 -5.34
CA GLN A 78 -9.01 29.52 -3.95
C GLN A 78 -9.57 28.11 -3.78
N ARG A 79 -10.53 27.70 -4.62
CA ARG A 79 -11.04 26.32 -4.65
C ARG A 79 -10.00 25.33 -5.16
N GLU A 80 -9.21 25.70 -6.16
CA GLU A 80 -8.13 24.85 -6.68
C GLU A 80 -7.05 24.64 -5.63
N VAL A 81 -6.69 25.69 -4.88
CA VAL A 81 -5.79 25.59 -3.73
C VAL A 81 -6.39 24.71 -2.61
N ASP A 82 -7.67 24.88 -2.27
CA ASP A 82 -8.33 24.04 -1.25
C ASP A 82 -8.40 22.57 -1.67
N LEU A 83 -8.73 22.29 -2.95
CA LEU A 83 -8.75 20.94 -3.49
C LEU A 83 -7.35 20.31 -3.48
N SER A 84 -6.32 21.04 -3.92
CA SER A 84 -4.94 20.56 -3.89
C SER A 84 -4.47 20.26 -2.46
N GLN A 85 -4.82 21.09 -1.48
CA GLN A 85 -4.51 20.83 -0.07
C GLN A 85 -5.23 19.59 0.47
N ARG A 86 -6.50 19.39 0.09
CA ARG A 86 -7.27 18.19 0.48
C ARG A 86 -6.72 16.93 -0.16
N GLU A 87 -6.34 16.98 -1.43
CA GLU A 87 -5.67 15.86 -2.11
C GLU A 87 -4.37 15.49 -1.41
N ALA A 88 -3.52 16.49 -1.11
CA ALA A 88 -2.29 16.25 -0.35
C ALA A 88 -2.55 15.66 1.04
N ALA A 89 -3.58 16.12 1.74
CA ALA A 89 -3.98 15.58 3.04
C ALA A 89 -4.51 14.13 2.93
N LEU A 90 -5.30 13.83 1.90
CA LEU A 90 -5.80 12.48 1.63
C LEU A 90 -4.65 11.53 1.30
N ASP A 91 -3.71 11.94 0.46
CA ASP A 91 -2.51 11.16 0.15
C ASP A 91 -1.67 10.89 1.39
N GLU A 92 -1.49 11.87 2.27
CA GLU A 92 -0.79 11.69 3.55
C GLU A 92 -1.51 10.68 4.45
N THR A 93 -2.84 10.75 4.53
CA THR A 93 -3.63 9.78 5.31
C THR A 93 -3.58 8.38 4.72
N ALA A 94 -3.65 8.25 3.38
CA ALA A 94 -3.53 6.97 2.69
C ALA A 94 -2.15 6.35 2.92
N ALA A 95 -1.07 7.14 2.84
CA ALA A 95 0.28 6.69 3.13
C ALA A 95 0.45 6.23 4.60
N LYS A 96 -0.14 6.95 5.56
CA LYS A 96 -0.15 6.54 6.98
C LYS A 96 -0.93 5.26 7.20
N GLN A 97 -2.04 5.08 6.52
CA GLN A 97 -2.85 3.87 6.61
C GLN A 97 -2.11 2.68 6.02
N GLU A 98 -1.53 2.81 4.82
CA GLU A 98 -0.69 1.79 4.21
C GLU A 98 0.49 1.40 5.11
N GLN A 99 1.15 2.38 5.76
CA GLN A 99 2.23 2.12 6.70
C GLN A 99 1.74 1.35 7.93
N THR A 100 0.55 1.67 8.43
CA THR A 100 -0.06 1.00 9.58
C THR A 100 -0.44 -0.43 9.23
N ASP A 101 -1.04 -0.66 8.07
CA ASP A 101 -1.41 -1.97 7.58
C ASP A 101 -0.18 -2.86 7.39
N LYS A 102 0.90 -2.32 6.80
CA LYS A 102 2.20 -3.01 6.70
C LYS A 102 2.78 -3.37 8.06
N LYS A 103 2.65 -2.50 9.07
CA LYS A 103 3.10 -2.81 10.45
C LYS A 103 2.26 -3.92 11.07
N GLN A 104 0.94 -3.86 10.92
CA GLN A 104 0.04 -4.88 11.43
C GLN A 104 0.30 -6.24 10.78
N GLN A 105 0.51 -6.28 9.46
CA GLN A 105 0.85 -7.49 8.74
C GLN A 105 2.16 -8.10 9.25
N ARG A 106 3.22 -7.29 9.43
CA ARG A 106 4.49 -7.77 9.99
C ARG A 106 4.35 -8.30 11.42
N GLU A 107 3.54 -7.65 12.25
CA GLU A 107 3.27 -8.15 13.62
C GLU A 107 2.47 -9.45 13.59
N GLN A 108 1.50 -9.61 12.68
CA GLN A 108 0.78 -10.85 12.50
C GLN A 108 1.71 -11.99 12.06
N GLU A 109 2.56 -11.76 11.06
CA GLU A 109 3.57 -12.74 10.61
C GLU A 109 4.53 -13.11 11.76
N ARG A 110 4.93 -12.13 12.58
CA ARG A 110 5.78 -12.38 13.76
C ARG A 110 5.06 -13.21 14.81
N LEU A 111 3.79 -12.93 15.07
CA LEU A 111 2.96 -13.70 16.02
C LEU A 111 2.71 -15.12 15.53
N GLU A 112 2.46 -15.32 14.23
CA GLU A 112 2.29 -16.64 13.63
C GLU A 112 3.57 -17.47 13.74
N THR A 113 4.72 -16.87 13.42
CA THR A 113 6.03 -17.51 13.57
C THR A 113 6.28 -17.90 15.02
N PHE A 114 6.03 -16.99 15.96
CA PHE A 114 6.22 -17.25 17.39
C PHE A 114 5.27 -18.34 17.92
N LYS A 115 4.03 -18.38 17.45
CA LYS A 115 3.08 -19.46 17.76
C LYS A 115 3.55 -20.80 17.23
N ALA A 116 4.06 -20.85 16.00
CA ALA A 116 4.58 -22.09 15.41
C ALA A 116 5.82 -22.59 16.16
N GLU A 117 6.72 -21.70 16.58
CA GLU A 117 7.86 -22.04 17.43
C GLU A 117 7.44 -22.58 18.80
N LEU A 118 6.44 -21.96 19.43
CA LEU A 118 5.90 -22.43 20.70
C LEU A 118 5.26 -23.81 20.59
N ASP A 119 4.42 -24.04 19.57
CA ASP A 119 3.80 -25.34 19.32
C ASP A 119 4.85 -26.43 19.08
N THR A 120 5.93 -26.10 18.37
CA THR A 120 7.06 -27.02 18.17
C THR A 120 7.76 -27.35 19.48
N LYS A 121 8.04 -26.34 20.32
CA LYS A 121 8.67 -26.53 21.64
C LYS A 121 7.77 -27.32 22.59
N GLU A 122 6.47 -27.06 22.58
CA GLU A 122 5.51 -27.77 23.40
C GLU A 122 5.45 -29.25 23.01
N LYS A 123 5.44 -29.57 21.72
CA LYS A 123 5.51 -30.96 21.24
C LYS A 123 6.83 -31.65 21.61
N ASP A 124 7.96 -30.97 21.50
CA ASP A 124 9.27 -31.52 21.92
C ASP A 124 9.28 -31.81 23.43
N LEU A 125 8.83 -30.85 24.25
CA LEU A 125 8.73 -31.03 25.70
C LEU A 125 7.78 -32.18 26.06
N ASN A 126 6.61 -32.23 25.45
CA ASN A 126 5.64 -33.30 25.72
C ASN A 126 6.19 -34.68 25.33
N THR A 127 6.93 -34.75 24.22
CA THR A 127 7.61 -35.98 23.78
C THR A 127 8.68 -36.40 24.78
N ARG A 128 9.49 -35.45 25.27
CA ARG A 128 10.52 -35.72 26.29
C ARG A 128 9.93 -36.14 27.63
N ILE A 129 8.84 -35.51 28.07
CA ILE A 129 8.12 -35.89 29.28
C ILE A 129 7.59 -37.30 29.13
N THR A 130 6.92 -37.61 28.03
CA THR A 130 6.40 -38.96 27.77
C THR A 130 7.53 -40.00 27.72
N ALA A 131 8.66 -39.68 27.08
CA ALA A 131 9.82 -40.57 27.04
C ALA A 131 10.44 -40.78 28.44
N PHE A 132 10.50 -39.72 29.25
CA PHE A 132 10.96 -39.79 30.63
C PHE A 132 10.04 -40.63 31.49
N ASP A 133 8.72 -40.39 31.44
CA ASP A 133 7.72 -41.14 32.19
C ASP A 133 7.73 -42.62 31.82
N ASN A 134 7.86 -42.94 30.53
CA ASN A 134 8.03 -44.31 30.07
C ASN A 134 9.33 -44.93 30.60
N GLY A 135 10.44 -44.18 30.58
CA GLY A 135 11.72 -44.63 31.13
C GLY A 135 11.66 -44.90 32.64
N VAL A 136 10.98 -44.05 33.40
CA VAL A 136 10.73 -44.26 34.84
C VAL A 136 9.88 -45.49 35.06
N ALA A 137 8.78 -45.65 34.31
CA ALA A 137 7.91 -46.81 34.43
C ALA A 137 8.61 -48.13 34.04
N GLU A 138 9.47 -48.12 33.03
CA GLU A 138 10.32 -49.26 32.67
C GLU A 138 11.33 -49.57 33.77
N TYR A 139 11.99 -48.54 34.32
CA TYR A 139 12.94 -48.70 35.41
C TYR A 139 12.27 -49.28 36.66
N ASP A 140 11.09 -48.79 37.04
CA ASP A 140 10.30 -49.32 38.15
C ASP A 140 9.93 -50.79 37.95
N LYS A 141 9.63 -51.22 36.72
CA LYS A 141 9.41 -52.64 36.41
C LYS A 141 10.66 -53.47 36.61
N VAL A 142 11.84 -52.96 36.26
CA VAL A 142 13.11 -53.66 36.53
C VAL A 142 13.31 -53.80 38.04
N VAL A 143 13.14 -52.71 38.80
CA VAL A 143 13.22 -52.70 40.27
C VAL A 143 12.27 -53.74 40.87
N GLN A 144 11.01 -53.79 40.42
CA GLN A 144 10.02 -54.77 40.90
C GLN A 144 10.39 -56.21 40.52
N THR A 145 10.87 -56.43 39.30
CA THR A 145 11.28 -57.76 38.81
C THR A 145 12.43 -58.31 39.67
N VAL A 146 13.45 -57.49 39.92
CA VAL A 146 14.58 -57.87 40.77
C VAL A 146 14.14 -58.05 42.22
N ALA A 147 13.22 -57.22 42.73
CA ALA A 147 12.69 -57.35 44.09
C ALA A 147 11.85 -58.62 44.31
N ALA A 148 11.23 -59.14 43.25
CA ALA A 148 10.47 -60.39 43.24
C ALA A 148 11.34 -61.64 43.13
N MET A 149 12.57 -61.51 42.60
CA MET A 149 13.53 -62.61 42.56
C MET A 149 14.00 -63.01 43.97
N ASP A 150 14.49 -64.24 44.10
CA ASP A 150 15.17 -64.64 45.33
C ASP A 150 16.52 -63.90 45.47
N ALA A 151 16.91 -63.60 46.71
CA ALA A 151 18.06 -62.75 46.98
C ALA A 151 19.38 -63.32 46.45
N LYS A 152 19.51 -64.65 46.39
CA LYS A 152 20.74 -65.31 45.91
C LYS A 152 20.86 -65.22 44.39
N SER A 153 19.78 -65.45 43.66
CA SER A 153 19.74 -65.31 42.20
C SER A 153 19.88 -63.85 41.78
N ALA A 154 19.22 -62.92 42.48
CA ALA A 154 19.37 -61.49 42.23
C ALA A 154 20.82 -61.02 42.46
N ALA A 155 21.45 -61.44 43.56
CA ALA A 155 22.85 -61.13 43.84
C ALA A 155 23.79 -61.63 42.72
N ALA A 156 23.67 -62.91 42.35
CA ALA A 156 24.49 -63.49 41.28
C ALA A 156 24.29 -62.78 39.94
N MET A 157 23.04 -62.44 39.59
CA MET A 157 22.72 -61.71 38.36
C MET A 157 23.34 -60.31 38.36
N LEU A 158 23.18 -59.56 39.46
CA LEU A 158 23.66 -58.18 39.57
C LEU A 158 25.18 -58.09 39.62
N GLU A 159 25.88 -59.08 40.20
CA GLU A 159 27.36 -59.11 40.19
C GLU A 159 27.94 -59.44 38.82
N THR A 160 27.24 -60.26 38.03
CA THR A 160 27.81 -60.83 36.80
C THR A 160 27.41 -60.03 35.55
N LEU A 161 26.18 -59.53 35.51
CA LEU A 161 25.58 -58.99 34.29
C LEU A 161 25.41 -57.48 34.30
N TRP A 162 25.46 -56.84 35.47
CA TRP A 162 25.14 -55.42 35.61
C TRP A 162 26.37 -54.60 36.03
N PRO A 163 26.55 -53.39 35.47
CA PRO A 163 27.54 -52.44 35.96
C PRO A 163 27.29 -52.08 37.43
N VAL A 164 28.36 -51.85 38.18
CA VAL A 164 28.30 -51.50 39.62
C VAL A 164 27.43 -50.26 39.84
N GLU A 165 27.53 -49.27 38.96
CA GLU A 165 26.74 -48.03 39.01
C GLU A 165 25.24 -48.28 38.87
N ASP A 166 24.82 -49.11 37.93
CA ASP A 166 23.40 -49.37 37.67
C ASP A 166 22.79 -50.29 38.73
N THR A 167 23.58 -51.25 39.21
CA THR A 167 23.23 -52.06 40.38
C THR A 167 23.03 -51.20 41.62
N ALA A 168 23.93 -50.23 41.88
CA ALA A 168 23.80 -49.33 43.01
C ALA A 168 22.53 -48.46 42.91
N LYS A 169 22.23 -47.90 41.73
CA LYS A 169 20.98 -47.15 41.50
C LYS A 169 19.76 -48.02 41.75
N LEU A 170 19.76 -49.24 41.21
CA LEU A 170 18.63 -50.17 41.32
C LEU A 170 18.38 -50.57 42.77
N LEU A 171 19.43 -50.91 43.52
CA LEU A 171 19.30 -51.25 44.93
C LEU A 171 18.91 -50.05 45.79
N ASN A 172 19.30 -48.82 45.42
CA ASN A 172 18.89 -47.60 46.11
C ASN A 172 17.41 -47.25 45.88
N ALA A 173 16.88 -47.60 44.70
CA ALA A 173 15.46 -47.45 44.38
C ALA A 173 14.56 -48.55 44.99
N MET A 174 15.15 -49.64 45.51
CA MET A 174 14.42 -50.74 46.13
C MET A 174 14.09 -50.49 47.61
N ILE A 175 13.13 -51.25 48.14
CA ILE A 175 12.86 -51.28 49.59
C ILE A 175 14.14 -51.71 50.33
N PRO A 176 14.61 -50.93 51.33
CA PRO A 176 15.92 -51.16 51.98
C PRO A 176 16.13 -52.58 52.51
N LYS A 177 15.07 -53.19 53.07
CA LYS A 177 15.11 -54.57 53.58
C LYS A 177 15.44 -55.60 52.49
N LYS A 178 14.93 -55.40 51.27
CA LYS A 178 15.16 -56.29 50.13
C LYS A 178 16.55 -56.06 49.54
N ALA A 179 16.95 -54.80 49.39
CA ALA A 179 18.29 -54.44 48.94
C ALA A 179 19.37 -55.01 49.87
N ALA A 180 19.20 -54.88 51.19
CA ALA A 180 20.11 -55.45 52.18
C ALA A 180 20.20 -56.99 52.08
N ALA A 181 19.07 -57.68 51.88
CA ALA A 181 19.06 -59.13 51.72
C ALA A 181 19.82 -59.60 50.46
N ILE A 182 19.78 -58.81 49.38
CA ILE A 182 20.56 -59.08 48.15
C ILE A 182 22.05 -58.84 48.41
N LEU A 183 22.41 -57.69 49.00
CA LEU A 183 23.81 -57.36 49.34
C LEU A 183 24.45 -58.40 50.28
N GLU A 184 23.69 -58.99 51.20
CA GLU A 184 24.16 -60.07 52.08
C GLU A 184 24.53 -61.36 51.33
N LYS A 185 23.96 -61.58 50.14
CA LYS A 185 24.24 -62.76 49.30
C LYS A 185 25.27 -62.49 48.19
N MET A 186 25.74 -61.25 48.07
CA MET A 186 26.83 -60.87 47.18
C MET A 186 28.19 -61.20 47.80
N THR A 187 29.24 -61.18 46.98
CA THR A 187 30.62 -61.25 47.46
C THR A 187 30.95 -60.02 48.31
N THR A 188 31.81 -60.17 49.32
CA THR A 188 32.22 -59.07 50.21
C THR A 188 32.82 -57.90 49.42
N ALA A 189 33.53 -58.18 48.33
CA ALA A 189 34.11 -57.17 47.46
C ALA A 189 33.03 -56.41 46.66
N GLY A 190 32.09 -57.14 46.03
CA GLY A 190 30.98 -56.54 45.28
C GLY A 190 30.02 -55.75 46.16
N ALA A 191 29.65 -56.30 47.32
CA ALA A 191 28.78 -55.62 48.27
C ALA A 191 29.40 -54.29 48.76
N LYS A 192 30.72 -54.27 49.02
CA LYS A 192 31.43 -53.06 49.43
C LYS A 192 31.38 -51.97 48.35
N THR A 193 31.77 -52.30 47.11
CA THR A 193 31.85 -51.30 46.02
C THR A 193 30.47 -50.74 45.67
N ILE A 194 29.43 -51.59 45.67
CA ILE A 194 28.06 -51.18 45.42
C ILE A 194 27.55 -50.29 46.57
N THR A 195 27.81 -50.66 47.82
CA THR A 195 27.39 -49.85 48.98
C THR A 195 28.05 -48.47 48.99
N GLU A 196 29.35 -48.38 48.68
CA GLU A 196 30.04 -47.09 48.53
C GLU A 196 29.37 -46.21 47.47
N LYS A 197 28.98 -46.79 46.34
CA LYS A 197 28.25 -46.07 45.27
C LYS A 197 26.85 -45.66 45.68
N MET A 198 26.13 -46.51 46.42
CA MET A 198 24.80 -46.18 46.95
C MET A 198 24.85 -44.99 47.92
N ILE A 199 25.88 -44.93 48.77
CA ILE A 199 26.09 -43.79 49.68
C ILE A 199 26.28 -42.49 48.89
N LEU A 200 27.09 -42.52 47.82
CA LEU A 200 27.30 -41.35 46.95
C LEU A 200 26.02 -40.89 46.23
N LEU A 201 25.12 -41.81 45.90
CA LEU A 201 23.83 -41.50 45.27
C LEU A 201 22.79 -40.92 46.25
N SER A 202 23.03 -41.05 47.56
CA SER A 202 22.13 -40.60 48.63
C SER A 202 22.48 -39.22 49.22
N GLN A 203 23.57 -38.60 48.74
CA GLN A 203 24.00 -37.23 49.09
C GLN A 203 23.48 -36.23 48.08
#